data_AF-A0A2A7B2F9-F1
#
_entry.id   AF-A0A2A7B2F9-F1
#
_cell.length_a   1.000
_cell.length_b   1.000
_cell.length_c   1.000
_cell.angle_alpha   90.00
_cell.angle_beta   90.00
_cell.angle_gamma   90.00
#
_symmetry.space_group_name_H-M   'P 1'
#
loop_
_entity.id
_entity.type
_entity.pdbx_description
1 polymer ?
#
loop_
_entity_poly.entity_id
_entity_poly.type
_entity_poly.pdbx_seq_one_letter_code
_entity_poly.pdbx_strand_id
1 'polypeptide(L)'
;MIIHEEPSPNSVSSPVSTAKDSRCYTVEDLMEMLILSRPTVCRLLKQNEFRWFKVGGAYRISKTSFDAWLNDGIIEPNSTV
;
A
#
# COMPACT_ATOMS: atom_id res chain seq x y z
N MET A 1 21.80 -13.95 -46.26
CA MET A 1 22.50 -12.95 -45.44
C MET A 1 21.97 -13.06 -44.03
N ILE A 2 22.87 -13.52 -43.16
CA ILE A 2 22.97 -13.28 -41.72
C ILE A 2 21.68 -12.85 -41.01
N ILE A 3 21.13 -13.81 -40.29
CA ILE A 3 20.33 -13.62 -39.08
C ILE A 3 21.10 -12.73 -38.07
N HIS A 4 20.79 -11.44 -38.02
CA HIS A 4 20.75 -10.72 -36.74
C HIS A 4 19.40 -11.14 -36.10
N GLU A 5 19.28 -11.39 -34.80
CA GLU A 5 19.68 -10.52 -33.72
C GLU A 5 19.56 -11.27 -32.38
N GLU A 6 20.61 -11.15 -31.56
CA GLU A 6 20.68 -11.26 -30.09
C GLU A 6 20.05 -12.47 -29.35
N PRO A 7 20.87 -13.29 -28.66
CA PRO A 7 20.38 -14.12 -27.58
C PRO A 7 20.03 -13.23 -26.40
N SER A 8 18.81 -12.69 -26.36
CA SER A 8 18.34 -12.02 -25.14
C SER A 8 18.36 -13.04 -24.01
N PRO A 9 19.18 -12.81 -22.96
CA PRO A 9 19.28 -13.72 -21.85
C PRO A 9 17.92 -13.74 -21.18
N ASN A 10 17.47 -14.94 -20.90
CA ASN A 10 16.37 -15.23 -20.01
C ASN A 10 16.68 -14.57 -18.66
N SER A 11 16.37 -13.29 -18.50
CA SER A 11 16.32 -12.64 -17.18
C SER A 11 14.97 -12.98 -16.57
N VAL A 12 14.74 -14.28 -16.42
CA VAL A 12 13.77 -14.82 -15.46
C VAL A 12 14.42 -14.69 -14.08
N SER A 13 14.59 -13.44 -13.65
CA SER A 13 14.84 -13.13 -12.26
C SER A 13 13.99 -11.94 -11.91
N SER A 14 12.70 -12.18 -11.83
CA SER A 14 11.95 -11.55 -10.76
C SER A 14 11.45 -12.70 -9.91
N PRO A 15 11.85 -12.76 -8.63
CA PRO A 15 11.40 -13.83 -7.76
C PRO A 15 9.88 -13.86 -7.85
N VAL A 16 9.33 -15.06 -8.00
CA VAL A 16 7.97 -15.37 -7.58
C VAL A 16 7.75 -14.59 -6.30
N SER A 17 7.07 -13.44 -6.42
CA SER A 17 6.76 -12.61 -5.27
C SER A 17 5.61 -13.33 -4.63
N THR A 18 5.97 -14.39 -3.91
CA THR A 18 5.19 -15.04 -2.87
C THR A 18 4.31 -13.97 -2.29
N ALA A 19 3.02 -14.06 -2.60
CA ALA A 19 1.98 -13.09 -2.30
C ALA A 19 2.29 -12.42 -0.96
N LYS A 20 2.90 -11.24 -1.05
CA LYS A 20 3.70 -10.65 0.03
C LYS A 20 2.74 -10.02 1.00
N ASP A 21 2.08 -10.86 1.81
CA ASP A 21 1.19 -10.54 2.94
C ASP A 21 0.62 -9.12 2.86
N SER A 22 -0.02 -8.80 1.73
CA SER A 22 -0.36 -7.41 1.40
C SER A 22 -1.72 -7.09 1.99
N ARG A 23 -1.99 -7.57 3.21
CA ARG A 23 -3.29 -7.47 3.88
C ARG A 23 -3.26 -6.51 5.05
N CYS A 24 -2.06 -6.09 5.48
CA CYS A 24 -1.88 -5.14 6.55
C CYS A 24 -0.99 -3.97 6.10
N TYR A 25 -1.40 -2.73 6.35
CA TYR A 25 -0.54 -1.56 6.29
C TYR A 25 0.13 -1.32 7.64
N THR A 26 1.30 -0.69 7.62
CA THR A 26 1.97 -0.18 8.81
C THR A 26 1.72 1.31 8.99
N VAL A 27 2.17 1.88 10.11
CA VAL A 27 2.15 3.34 10.31
C VAL A 27 2.95 4.04 9.20
N GLU A 28 4.04 3.44 8.75
CA GLU A 28 4.90 3.99 7.70
C GLU A 28 4.19 3.99 6.34
N ASP A 29 3.51 2.91 5.98
CA ASP A 29 2.64 2.88 4.79
C ASP A 29 1.60 4.00 4.84
N LEU A 30 0.91 4.19 5.96
CA LEU A 30 -0.12 5.22 6.08
C LEU A 30 0.47 6.63 5.93
N MET A 31 1.67 6.86 6.47
CA MET A 31 2.36 8.14 6.30
C MET A 31 2.68 8.41 4.83
N GLU A 32 3.14 7.41 4.09
CA GLU A 32 3.47 7.55 2.67
C GLU A 32 2.21 7.68 1.79
N MET A 33 1.19 6.84 2.03
CA MET A 33 -0.05 6.85 1.25
C MET A 33 -0.89 8.12 1.45
N LEU A 34 -0.95 8.64 2.68
CA LEU A 34 -1.72 9.85 3.00
C LEU A 34 -0.85 11.12 3.03
N ILE A 35 0.47 10.98 2.87
CA ILE A 35 1.45 12.06 3.03
C ILE A 35 1.27 12.78 4.40
N LEU A 36 1.03 11.99 5.45
CA LEU A 36 0.79 12.48 6.80
C LEU A 36 1.98 12.21 7.72
N SER A 37 2.14 13.05 8.74
CA SER A 37 3.18 12.83 9.75
C SER A 37 2.77 11.76 10.77
N ARG A 38 3.76 11.10 11.41
CA ARG A 38 3.54 10.13 12.52
C ARG A 38 2.49 10.56 13.56
N PRO A 39 2.52 11.79 14.11
CA PRO A 39 1.51 12.21 15.09
C PRO A 39 0.09 12.22 14.50
N THR A 40 -0.05 12.61 13.24
CA THR A 40 -1.35 12.62 12.54
C THR A 40 -1.86 11.21 12.30
N VAL A 41 -1.02 10.30 11.82
CA VAL A 41 -1.40 8.87 11.65
C VAL A 41 -1.75 8.24 12.99
N CYS A 42 -1.02 8.56 14.06
CA CYS A 42 -1.34 8.09 15.42
C CYS A 42 -2.70 8.60 15.90
N ARG A 43 -3.03 9.86 15.62
CA ARG A 43 -4.35 10.43 15.93
C ARG A 43 -5.45 9.77 15.10
N LEU A 44 -5.19 9.48 13.83
CA LEU A 44 -6.11 8.78 12.93
C LEU A 44 -6.42 7.35 13.43
N LEU A 45 -5.40 6.62 13.87
CA LEU A 45 -5.58 5.32 14.53
C LEU A 45 -6.47 5.44 15.77
N LYS A 46 -6.31 6.51 16.57
CA LYS A 46 -7.18 6.76 17.74
C LYS A 46 -8.63 7.08 17.37
N GLN A 47 -8.91 7.62 16.18
CA GLN A 47 -10.29 7.85 15.71
C GLN A 47 -11.01 6.54 15.39
N ASN A 48 -10.26 5.44 15.18
CA ASN A 48 -10.80 4.11 14.92
C ASN A 48 -11.75 4.07 13.69
N GLU A 49 -11.52 4.96 12.72
CA GLU A 49 -12.32 5.04 11.49
C GLU A 49 -12.14 3.81 10.60
N PHE A 50 -10.97 3.15 10.73
CA PHE A 50 -10.68 1.88 10.10
C PHE A 50 -10.14 0.88 11.12
N ARG A 51 -10.20 -0.40 10.74
CA ARG A 51 -9.78 -1.50 11.61
C ARG A 51 -8.26 -1.61 11.66
N TRP A 52 -7.70 -1.45 12.86
CA TRP A 52 -6.29 -1.68 13.15
C TRP A 52 -6.13 -2.57 14.38
N PHE A 53 -4.97 -3.20 14.49
CA PHE A 53 -4.58 -4.03 15.61
C PHE A 53 -3.08 -3.89 15.89
N LYS A 54 -2.69 -4.04 17.15
CA LYS A 54 -1.28 -4.01 17.55
C LYS A 54 -0.80 -5.45 17.74
N VAL A 55 0.15 -5.88 16.92
CA VAL A 55 0.74 -7.22 16.98
C VAL A 55 2.24 -7.08 17.22
N GLY A 56 2.73 -7.66 18.32
CA GLY A 56 4.16 -7.67 18.65
C GLY A 56 4.78 -6.27 18.82
N GLY A 57 4.00 -5.27 19.24
CA GLY A 57 4.48 -3.90 19.40
C GLY A 57 4.30 -3.01 18.16
N ALA A 58 4.02 -3.59 16.98
CA ALA A 58 3.78 -2.87 15.74
C ALA A 58 2.28 -2.71 15.47
N TYR A 59 1.89 -1.57 14.90
CA TYR A 59 0.54 -1.36 14.40
C TYR A 59 0.38 -2.01 13.03
N ARG A 60 -0.73 -2.71 12.86
CA ARG A 60 -1.14 -3.39 11.64
C ARG A 60 -2.56 -2.93 11.32
N ILE A 61 -2.70 -2.26 10.21
CA ILE A 61 -3.96 -1.68 9.75
C ILE A 61 -4.50 -2.60 8.66
N SER A 62 -5.74 -3.06 8.77
CA SER A 62 -6.31 -3.91 7.72
C SER A 62 -6.47 -3.12 6.43
N LYS A 63 -5.87 -3.60 5.33
CA LYS A 63 -5.95 -2.89 4.04
C LYS A 63 -7.38 -2.66 3.61
N THR A 64 -8.22 -3.68 3.70
CA THR A 64 -9.61 -3.63 3.27
C THR A 64 -10.41 -2.55 4.01
N SER A 65 -10.25 -2.45 5.34
CA SER A 65 -10.95 -1.42 6.11
C SER A 65 -10.40 -0.03 5.83
N PHE A 66 -9.08 0.09 5.66
CA PHE A 66 -8.45 1.37 5.36
C PHE A 66 -8.83 1.89 3.97
N ASP A 67 -8.80 1.02 2.96
CA ASP A 67 -9.15 1.33 1.58
C ASP A 67 -10.63 1.72 1.45
N ALA A 68 -11.53 1.01 2.13
CA ALA A 68 -12.94 1.39 2.20
C ALA A 68 -13.12 2.78 2.83
N TRP A 69 -12.43 3.08 3.93
CA TRP A 69 -12.46 4.40 4.55
C TRP A 69 -11.87 5.48 3.63
N LEU A 70 -10.79 5.16 2.92
CA LEU A 70 -10.15 6.06 1.97
C LEU A 70 -11.10 6.37 0.81
N ASN A 71 -11.77 5.36 0.25
CA ASN A 71 -12.76 5.52 -0.81
C ASN A 71 -14.00 6.31 -0.36
N ASP A 72 -14.40 6.21 0.90
CA ASP A 72 -15.50 7.01 1.46
C ASP A 72 -15.10 8.49 1.62
N GLY A 73 -13.83 8.76 1.97
CA GLY A 73 -13.30 10.11 2.16
C GLY A 73 -12.80 10.80 0.88
N ILE A 74 -12.36 10.05 -0.13
CA ILE A 74 -11.98 10.54 -1.46
C ILE A 74 -13.21 10.51 -2.37
N ILE A 75 -14.21 11.33 -2.04
CA ILE A 75 -15.04 11.89 -3.10
C ILE A 75 -14.15 12.98 -3.71
N GLU A 76 -13.46 12.69 -4.81
CA GLU A 76 -12.87 13.73 -5.65
C GLU A 76 -14.02 14.62 -6.16
N PRO A 77 -14.16 15.91 -5.77
CA PRO A 77 -14.80 16.84 -6.66
C PRO A 77 -13.77 17.15 -7.74
N ASN A 78 -14.02 16.63 -8.93
CA ASN A 78 -13.49 17.12 -10.21
C ASN A 78 -12.07 16.67 -10.62
N SER A 79 -12.04 15.55 -11.35
CA SER A 79 -11.18 15.40 -12.53
C SER A 79 -12.01 14.90 -13.71
N THR A 80 -12.85 15.77 -14.27
CA THR A 80 -13.21 15.64 -15.68
C THR A 80 -12.95 16.99 -16.34
N VAL A 81 -11.91 16.98 -17.17
CA VAL A 81 -11.53 17.99 -18.16
C VAL A 81 -12.70 18.53 -18.96
#